data_AF-A0A8T5QET2-F1
#
_entry.id   AF-A0A8T5QET2-F1
#
_cell.length_a   1.000
_cell.length_b   1.000
_cell.length_c   1.000
_cell.angle_alpha   90.00
_cell.angle_beta   90.00
_cell.angle_gamma   90.00
#
_symmetry.space_group_name_H-M   'P 1'
#
loop_
_entity.id
_entity.type
_entity.pdbx_description
1 polymer ?
#
loop_
_entity_poly.entity_id
_entity_poly.type
_entity_poly.pdbx_seq_one_letter_code
_entity_poly.pdbx_strand_id
1 'polypeptide(L)'
;MKPILFVCIAVLLYSITNLVIEQKLSQYDTASLLVFFYIVMLPLAFSRFLYVKHTKPETVFPSGKVILIALGIGFIYFFADYFYVGAFSDVVGGKLIMITSLFITFPVVASVMKYFWTRKLPNIYHVIAYLLAVLAVLFALKGNSLLKQ
;
A
#
# COMPACT_ATOMS: atom_id res chain seq x y z
N MET A 1 3.80 20.42 4.23
CA MET A 1 2.92 20.45 3.04
C MET A 1 3.35 19.50 1.93
N LYS A 2 4.63 19.51 1.49
CA LYS A 2 5.10 18.55 0.46
C LYS A 2 4.74 17.08 0.77
N PRO A 3 4.95 16.51 1.97
CA PRO A 3 4.61 15.10 2.23
C PRO A 3 3.12 14.78 2.02
N ILE A 4 2.24 15.69 2.42
CA ILE A 4 0.78 15.56 2.23
C ILE A 4 0.47 15.47 0.74
N LEU A 5 1.07 16.35 -0.09
CA LEU A 5 0.87 16.33 -1.54
C LEU A 5 1.32 15.00 -2.17
N PHE A 6 2.49 14.48 -1.80
CA PHE A 6 2.97 13.19 -2.32
C PHE A 6 2.02 12.05 -1.93
N VAL A 7 1.51 12.04 -0.70
CA VAL A 7 0.55 11.03 -0.25
C VAL A 7 -0.79 11.18 -0.98
N CYS A 8 -1.29 12.40 -1.18
CA CYS A 8 -2.53 12.63 -1.93
C CYS A 8 -2.42 12.14 -3.38
N ILE A 9 -1.29 12.42 -4.05
CA ILE A 9 -1.02 11.91 -5.40
C ILE A 9 -0.95 10.39 -5.39
N ALA A 10 -0.27 9.79 -4.40
CA ALA A 10 -0.21 8.34 -4.26
C ALA A 10 -1.60 7.74 -4.09
N VAL A 11 -2.46 8.30 -3.22
CA VAL A 11 -3.84 7.83 -3.02
C VAL A 11 -4.63 7.88 -4.33
N LEU A 12 -4.49 8.94 -5.13
CA LEU A 12 -5.14 9.03 -6.43
C LEU A 12 -4.66 7.95 -7.40
N LEU A 13 -3.34 7.75 -7.51
CA LEU A 13 -2.78 6.73 -8.39
C LEU A 13 -3.18 5.32 -7.95
N TYR A 14 -3.11 5.01 -6.65
CA TYR A 14 -3.55 3.73 -6.11
C TYR A 14 -5.05 3.51 -6.35
N SER A 15 -5.88 4.55 -6.25
CA SER A 15 -7.33 4.42 -6.51
C SER A 15 -7.60 4.02 -7.97
N ILE A 16 -6.88 4.62 -8.93
CA ILE A 16 -6.96 4.26 -10.34
C ILE A 16 -6.49 2.81 -10.54
N THR A 17 -5.35 2.44 -9.95
CA THR A 17 -4.82 1.08 -10.05
C THR A 17 -5.79 0.05 -9.49
N ASN A 18 -6.38 0.28 -8.32
CA ASN A 18 -7.33 -0.64 -7.70
C ASN A 18 -8.58 -0.84 -8.58
N LEU A 19 -9.10 0.24 -9.18
CA LEU A 19 -10.23 0.18 -10.11
C LEU A 19 -9.88 -0.66 -11.35
N VAL A 20 -8.71 -0.44 -11.95
CA VAL A 20 -8.26 -1.20 -13.13
C VAL A 20 -8.04 -2.67 -12.79
N ILE A 21 -7.47 -2.97 -11.61
CA ILE A 21 -7.27 -4.35 -11.17
C ILE A 21 -8.63 -5.04 -11.04
N GLU A 22 -9.58 -4.46 -10.30
CA GLU A 22 -10.92 -5.05 -10.12
C GLU A 22 -11.65 -5.23 -11.46
N GLN A 23 -11.66 -4.22 -12.34
CA GLN A 23 -12.52 -4.22 -13.52
C GLN A 23 -11.92 -4.97 -14.72
N LYS A 24 -10.59 -5.09 -14.80
CA LYS A 24 -9.92 -5.61 -16.00
C LYS A 24 -8.95 -6.74 -15.73
N LEU A 25 -8.42 -6.86 -14.52
CA LEU A 25 -7.33 -7.78 -14.21
C LEU A 25 -7.69 -8.87 -13.19
N SER A 26 -8.88 -8.82 -12.58
CA SER A 26 -9.33 -9.76 -11.53
C SER A 26 -9.32 -11.23 -11.97
N GLN A 27 -9.51 -11.47 -13.28
CA GLN A 27 -9.53 -12.79 -13.88
C GLN A 27 -8.15 -13.45 -14.05
N TYR A 28 -7.06 -12.67 -13.94
CA TYR A 28 -5.70 -13.19 -14.14
C TYR A 28 -5.09 -13.67 -12.83
N ASP A 29 -4.16 -14.62 -12.94
CA ASP A 29 -3.39 -15.09 -11.80
C ASP A 29 -2.56 -13.95 -11.18
N THR A 30 -2.57 -13.89 -9.85
CA THR A 30 -1.94 -12.81 -9.09
C THR A 30 -0.42 -12.82 -9.27
N ALA A 31 0.22 -13.99 -9.24
CA ALA A 31 1.67 -14.07 -9.40
C ALA A 31 2.08 -13.61 -10.81
N SER A 32 1.31 -13.99 -11.84
CA SER A 32 1.51 -13.51 -13.20
C SER A 32 1.42 -11.98 -13.30
N LEU A 33 0.38 -11.37 -12.72
CA LEU A 33 0.22 -9.91 -12.72
C LEU A 33 1.41 -9.20 -12.05
N LEU A 34 1.88 -9.70 -10.90
CA LEU A 34 3.02 -9.12 -10.22
C LEU A 34 4.30 -9.14 -11.07
N VAL A 35 4.54 -10.21 -11.84
CA VAL A 35 5.68 -10.26 -12.77
C VAL A 35 5.60 -9.10 -13.77
N PHE A 36 4.44 -8.89 -14.40
CA PHE A 36 4.26 -7.78 -15.35
C PHE A 36 4.38 -6.41 -14.69
N PHE A 37 3.86 -6.23 -13.47
CA PHE A 37 4.01 -4.99 -12.72
C PHE A 37 5.49 -4.69 -12.43
N TYR A 38 6.24 -5.69 -11.95
CA TYR A 38 7.65 -5.50 -11.61
C TYR A 38 8.57 -5.34 -12.81
N ILE A 39 8.24 -5.94 -13.97
CA ILE A 39 8.96 -5.68 -15.22
C ILE A 39 8.95 -4.20 -15.58
N VAL A 40 7.85 -3.49 -15.30
CA VAL A 40 7.75 -2.04 -15.55
C VAL A 40 8.35 -1.22 -14.42
N MET A 41 8.14 -1.63 -13.16
CA MET A 41 8.65 -0.88 -12.00
C MET A 41 10.17 -0.89 -11.92
N LEU A 42 10.83 -2.00 -12.24
CA LEU A 42 12.29 -2.14 -12.13
C LEU A 42 13.06 -1.10 -12.97
N PRO A 43 12.81 -0.93 -14.29
CA PRO A 43 13.51 0.09 -15.09
C PRO A 43 13.17 1.52 -14.64
N LEU A 44 11.95 1.79 -14.16
CA LEU A 44 11.60 3.11 -13.61
C LEU A 44 12.37 3.42 -12.31
N ALA A 45 12.49 2.45 -11.41
CA ALA A 45 13.27 2.60 -10.19
C ALA A 45 14.77 2.77 -10.51
N PHE A 46 15.30 1.98 -11.44
CA PHE A 46 16.69 2.02 -11.84
C PHE A 46 17.06 3.33 -12.56
N SER A 47 16.23 3.79 -13.50
CA SER A 47 16.43 5.08 -14.18
C SER A 47 16.40 6.25 -13.20
N ARG A 48 15.49 6.24 -12.23
CA ARG A 48 15.46 7.24 -11.16
C ARG A 48 16.71 7.20 -10.29
N PHE A 49 17.17 6.00 -9.93
CA PHE A 49 18.40 5.81 -9.17
C PHE A 49 19.61 6.41 -9.91
N LEU A 50 19.79 6.08 -11.20
CA LEU A 50 20.87 6.61 -12.02
C LEU A 50 20.80 8.13 -12.13
N TYR A 51 19.62 8.68 -12.42
CA TYR A 51 19.43 10.12 -12.52
C TYR A 51 19.85 10.85 -11.23
N VAL A 52 19.43 10.36 -10.06
CA VAL A 52 19.78 10.97 -8.77
C VAL A 52 21.27 10.82 -8.49
N LYS A 53 21.87 9.67 -8.79
CA LYS A 53 23.31 9.44 -8.61
C LYS A 53 24.16 10.43 -9.42
N HIS A 54 23.71 10.81 -10.62
CA HIS A 54 24.42 11.78 -11.47
C HIS A 54 24.13 13.24 -11.12
N THR A 55 22.89 13.58 -10.74
CA THR A 55 22.47 14.98 -10.56
C THR A 55 22.59 15.48 -9.12
N LYS A 56 22.69 14.58 -8.13
CA LYS A 56 22.70 14.89 -6.70
C LYS A 56 23.73 14.03 -5.97
N PRO A 57 25.03 14.31 -6.14
CA PRO A 57 26.10 13.48 -5.58
C PRO A 57 26.12 13.42 -4.05
N GLU A 58 25.52 14.40 -3.37
CA GLU A 58 25.37 14.43 -1.91
C GLU A 58 24.29 13.47 -1.38
N THR A 59 23.52 12.83 -2.27
CA THR A 59 22.47 11.89 -1.85
C THR A 59 23.10 10.63 -1.23
N VAL A 60 22.69 10.32 0.00
CA VAL A 60 23.13 9.09 0.68
C VAL A 60 22.40 7.89 0.10
N PHE A 61 23.16 6.93 -0.43
CA PHE A 61 22.63 5.66 -0.91
C PHE A 61 22.82 4.55 0.15
N PRO A 62 21.91 3.56 0.24
CA PRO A 62 22.06 2.43 1.13
C PRO A 62 23.39 1.72 0.91
N SER A 63 24.14 1.47 1.99
CA SER A 63 25.43 0.77 1.96
C SER A 63 25.59 -0.17 3.16
N GLY A 64 26.51 -1.13 3.05
CA GLY A 64 26.81 -2.10 4.11
C GLY A 64 25.56 -2.86 4.59
N LYS A 65 25.35 -2.91 5.91
CA LYS A 65 24.22 -3.63 6.53
C LYS A 65 22.85 -3.06 6.17
N VAL A 66 22.77 -1.78 5.79
CA VAL A 66 21.49 -1.14 5.41
C VAL A 66 20.93 -1.71 4.11
N ILE A 67 21.78 -2.23 3.22
CA ILE A 67 21.34 -2.93 2.01
C ILE A 67 20.51 -4.17 2.39
N LEU A 68 20.96 -4.94 3.38
CA LEU A 68 20.23 -6.14 3.82
C LEU A 68 18.85 -5.79 4.39
N ILE A 69 18.75 -4.68 5.13
CA ILE A 69 17.46 -4.18 5.62
C ILE A 69 16.56 -3.78 4.44
N ALA A 70 17.09 -3.03 3.47
CA ALA A 70 16.33 -2.63 2.29
C ALA A 70 15.84 -3.83 1.47
N LEU A 71 16.68 -4.85 1.28
CA LEU A 71 16.29 -6.11 0.64
C LEU A 71 15.21 -6.86 1.42
N GLY A 72 15.32 -6.91 2.75
CA GLY A 72 14.29 -7.50 3.62
C GLY A 72 12.94 -6.79 3.51
N ILE A 73 12.93 -5.45 3.41
CA ILE A 73 11.71 -4.69 3.13
C ILE A 73 11.17 -4.98 1.73
N GLY A 74 12.03 -5.12 0.73
CA GLY A 74 11.63 -5.54 -0.62
C GLY A 74 10.90 -6.89 -0.64
N PHE A 75 11.38 -7.86 0.13
CA PHE A 75 10.70 -9.14 0.33
C PHE A 75 9.32 -8.96 0.97
N ILE A 76 9.19 -8.14 2.01
CA ILE A 76 7.88 -7.84 2.62
C ILE A 76 6.92 -7.18 1.62
N TYR A 77 7.40 -6.26 0.79
CA TYR A 77 6.58 -5.64 -0.26
C TYR A 77 6.04 -6.65 -1.25
N PHE A 78 6.85 -7.62 -1.68
CA PHE A 78 6.38 -8.67 -2.58
C PHE A 78 5.16 -9.43 -2.02
N PHE A 79 5.23 -9.86 -0.76
CA PHE A 79 4.09 -10.56 -0.14
C PHE A 79 2.91 -9.63 0.09
N ALA A 80 3.16 -8.38 0.49
CA ALA A 80 2.09 -7.39 0.65
C ALA A 80 1.34 -7.18 -0.67
N ASP A 81 2.07 -7.02 -1.78
CA ASP A 81 1.49 -6.87 -3.11
C ASP A 81 0.74 -8.14 -3.54
N TYR A 82 1.29 -9.33 -3.27
CA TYR A 82 0.61 -10.60 -3.56
C TYR A 82 -0.74 -10.72 -2.84
N PHE A 83 -0.77 -10.49 -1.53
CA PHE A 83 -2.03 -10.56 -0.79
C PHE A 83 -2.99 -9.44 -1.16
N TYR A 84 -2.47 -8.24 -1.44
CA TYR A 84 -3.30 -7.09 -1.77
C TYR A 84 -3.93 -7.20 -3.16
N VAL A 85 -3.13 -7.46 -4.19
CA VAL A 85 -3.61 -7.67 -5.56
C VAL A 85 -4.48 -8.92 -5.62
N GLY A 86 -4.08 -10.00 -4.95
CA GLY A 86 -4.83 -11.24 -4.89
C GLY A 86 -6.20 -11.13 -4.24
N ALA A 87 -6.41 -10.15 -3.35
CA ALA A 87 -7.73 -9.88 -2.78
C ALA A 87 -8.75 -9.45 -3.84
N PHE A 88 -8.32 -8.85 -4.95
CA PHE A 88 -9.17 -8.48 -6.08
C PHE A 88 -9.39 -9.62 -7.08
N SER A 89 -8.75 -10.78 -6.90
CA SER A 89 -8.95 -11.91 -7.82
C SER A 89 -10.37 -12.46 -7.76
N ASP A 90 -10.89 -12.95 -8.88
CA ASP A 90 -12.24 -13.52 -8.95
C ASP A 90 -12.40 -14.76 -8.05
N VAL A 91 -11.30 -15.45 -7.75
CA VAL A 91 -11.27 -16.60 -6.83
C VAL A 91 -11.57 -16.18 -5.39
N VAL A 92 -11.07 -15.02 -4.96
CA VAL A 92 -11.32 -14.47 -3.61
C VAL A 92 -12.62 -13.66 -3.59
N GLY A 93 -12.96 -13.00 -4.71
CA GLY A 93 -14.20 -12.26 -4.89
C GLY A 93 -14.27 -10.94 -4.09
N GLY A 94 -13.13 -10.37 -3.72
CA GLY A 94 -13.08 -9.10 -3.00
C GLY A 94 -13.43 -7.92 -3.92
N LYS A 95 -14.34 -7.06 -3.46
CA LYS A 95 -14.73 -5.84 -4.19
C LYS A 95 -13.90 -4.63 -3.79
N LEU A 96 -13.74 -3.67 -4.70
CA LEU A 96 -12.95 -2.45 -4.52
C LEU A 96 -13.28 -1.69 -3.23
N ILE A 97 -14.56 -1.41 -2.97
CA ILE A 97 -14.97 -0.67 -1.77
C ILE A 97 -14.66 -1.46 -0.50
N MET A 98 -14.86 -2.78 -0.52
CA MET A 98 -14.53 -3.63 0.61
C MET A 98 -13.02 -3.58 0.90
N ILE A 99 -12.19 -3.88 -0.10
CA ILE A 99 -10.74 -3.97 0.06
C ILE A 99 -10.17 -2.61 0.48
N THR A 100 -10.54 -1.53 -0.20
CA THR A 100 -10.00 -0.19 0.09
C THR A 100 -10.50 0.38 1.42
N SER A 101 -11.72 0.05 1.85
CA SER A 101 -12.20 0.48 3.17
C SER A 101 -11.40 -0.18 4.30
N LEU A 102 -10.97 -1.43 4.16
CA LEU A 102 -10.12 -2.10 5.15
C LEU A 102 -8.76 -1.41 5.28
N PHE A 103 -8.24 -0.80 4.23
CA PHE A 103 -6.99 -0.02 4.28
C PHE A 103 -7.08 1.23 5.17
N ILE A 104 -8.28 1.71 5.49
CA ILE A 104 -8.49 2.80 6.46
C ILE A 104 -7.97 2.38 7.86
N THR A 105 -7.87 1.08 8.13
CA THR A 105 -7.31 0.55 9.40
C THR A 105 -5.79 0.58 9.46
N PHE A 106 -5.10 0.85 8.34
CA PHE A 106 -3.63 0.81 8.25
C PHE A 106 -2.93 1.71 9.29
N PRO A 107 -3.38 2.94 9.59
CA PRO A 107 -2.78 3.77 10.63
C PRO A 107 -2.88 3.16 12.04
N VAL A 108 -3.94 2.38 12.31
CA VAL A 108 -4.13 1.68 13.59
C VAL A 108 -3.09 0.58 13.73
N VAL A 109 -2.98 -0.29 12.71
CA VAL A 109 -2.02 -1.40 12.68
C VAL A 109 -0.58 -0.86 12.71
N ALA A 110 -0.28 0.18 11.93
CA ALA A 110 1.03 0.82 11.92
C ALA A 110 1.40 1.40 13.30
N SER A 111 0.44 1.97 14.03
CA SER A 111 0.67 2.45 15.40
C SER A 111 0.95 1.31 16.38
N VAL A 112 0.26 0.18 16.25
CA VAL A 112 0.53 -1.01 17.07
C VAL A 112 1.93 -1.55 16.79
N MET A 113 2.31 -1.69 15.52
CA MET A 113 3.67 -2.12 15.14
C MET A 113 4.74 -1.14 15.65
N LYS A 114 4.49 0.17 15.53
CA LYS A 114 5.37 1.21 16.07
C LYS A 114 5.49 1.12 17.58
N TYR A 115 4.42 0.80 18.30
CA TYR A 115 4.48 0.60 19.75
C TYR A 115 5.39 -0.58 20.12
N PHE A 116 5.29 -1.71 19.43
CA PHE A 116 6.19 -2.86 19.66
C PHE A 116 7.65 -2.53 19.39
N TRP A 117 7.93 -1.67 18.40
CA TRP A 117 9.29 -1.30 18.03
C TRP A 117 9.89 -0.19 18.89
N THR A 118 9.11 0.84 19.20
CA THR A 118 9.60 2.09 19.84
C THR A 118 9.14 2.28 21.28
N ARG A 119 8.22 1.43 21.78
CA ARG A 119 7.56 1.52 23.09
C ARG A 119 6.82 2.84 23.33
N LYS A 120 6.52 3.61 22.29
CA LYS A 120 5.76 4.87 22.38
C LYS A 120 4.28 4.64 22.12
N LEU A 121 3.43 5.14 23.02
CA LEU A 121 1.98 5.07 22.89
C LEU A 121 1.43 6.18 21.97
N PRO A 122 0.30 5.93 21.27
CA PRO A 122 -0.41 6.98 20.54
C PRO A 122 -1.01 8.02 21.50
N ASN A 123 -1.15 9.27 21.03
CA ASN A 123 -1.85 10.30 21.80
C ASN A 123 -3.37 10.18 21.64
N ILE A 124 -4.14 10.97 22.40
CA ILE A 124 -5.60 10.93 22.38
C ILE A 124 -6.20 11.22 20.99
N TYR A 125 -5.59 12.12 20.21
CA TYR A 125 -6.06 12.45 18.87
C TYR A 125 -5.90 11.28 17.90
N HIS A 126 -4.80 10.53 18.02
CA HIS A 126 -4.61 9.29 17.26
C HIS A 126 -5.67 8.25 17.64
N VAL A 127 -5.98 8.09 18.93
CA VAL A 127 -7.01 7.15 19.39
C VAL A 127 -8.39 7.51 18.83
N ILE A 128 -8.77 8.81 18.87
CA ILE A 128 -10.03 9.28 18.26
C ILE A 128 -10.04 8.99 16.75
N ALA A 129 -8.93 9.26 16.05
CA ALA A 129 -8.83 8.95 14.62
C ALA A 129 -8.99 7.45 14.33
N TYR A 130 -8.49 6.57 15.21
CA TYR A 130 -8.66 5.12 15.08
C TYR A 130 -10.11 4.69 15.25
N LEU A 131 -10.85 5.30 16.19
CA LEU A 131 -12.29 5.05 16.35
C LEU A 131 -13.08 5.48 15.10
N LEU A 132 -12.77 6.65 14.54
CA LEU A 132 -13.38 7.13 13.31
C LEU A 132 -13.07 6.23 12.11
N ALA A 133 -11.84 5.71 12.03
CA ALA A 133 -11.43 4.75 11.00
C ALA A 133 -12.27 3.46 11.05
N VAL A 134 -12.51 2.92 12.25
CA VAL A 134 -13.37 1.74 12.44
C VAL A 134 -14.80 2.02 12.00
N LEU A 135 -15.37 3.16 12.41
CA LEU A 135 -16.73 3.55 11.99
C LEU A 135 -16.85 3.71 10.47
N ALA A 136 -15.84 4.31 9.82
CA ALA A 136 -15.81 4.45 8.38
C ALA A 136 -15.81 3.08 7.67
N VAL A 137 -15.03 2.12 8.15
CA VAL A 137 -15.02 0.74 7.63
C VAL A 137 -16.39 0.09 7.80
N LEU A 138 -17.00 0.19 8.99
CA LEU A 138 -18.31 -0.41 9.25
C LEU A 138 -19.40 0.14 8.33
N PHE A 139 -19.42 1.46 8.11
CA PHE A 139 -20.38 2.07 7.19
C PHE A 139 -20.11 1.68 5.74
N ALA A 140 -18.85 1.62 5.29
CA ALA A 140 -18.51 1.18 3.95
C ALA A 140 -18.93 -0.28 3.69
N LEU A 141 -18.66 -1.18 4.63
CA LEU A 141 -19.06 -2.58 4.54
C LEU A 141 -20.58 -2.75 4.56
N LYS A 142 -21.28 -2.02 5.44
CA LYS A 142 -22.75 -2.02 5.47
C LYS A 142 -23.31 -1.50 4.14
N GLY A 143 -22.79 -0.40 3.60
CA GLY A 143 -23.18 0.13 2.30
C GLY A 143 -23.00 -0.90 1.17
N ASN A 144 -21.85 -1.56 1.12
CA ASN A 144 -21.58 -2.61 0.13
C ASN A 144 -22.55 -3.80 0.25
N SER A 145 -22.96 -4.17 1.47
CA SER A 145 -23.95 -5.24 1.69
C SER A 145 -25.35 -4.89 1.16
N LEU A 146 -25.70 -3.60 1.14
CA LEU A 146 -26.99 -3.08 0.67
C LEU A 146 -27.04 -2.89 -0.85
N LEU A 147 -25.87 -2.82 -1.51
CA LEU A 147 -25.74 -2.73 -2.97
C LEU A 147 -25.90 -4.09 -3.69
N LYS A 148 -26.26 -5.16 -2.98
CA LYS A 148 -26.71 -6.41 -3.61
C LYS A 148 -28.14 -6.23 -4.17
N GLN A 149 -28.25 -5.60 -5.32
CA GLN A 149 -29.36 -5.73 -6.28
C GLN A 149 -28.76 -5.98 -7.66
#